data_AF-A0AAU2IBJ5-F1
#
_entry.id   AF-A0AAU2IBJ5-F1
#
_cell.length_a   1.000
_cell.length_b   1.000
_cell.length_c   1.000
_cell.angle_alpha   90.00
_cell.angle_beta   90.00
_cell.angle_gamma   90.00
#
_symmetry.space_group_name_H-M   'P 1'
#
loop_
_entity.id
_entity.type
_entity.pdbx_description
1 polymer ?
#
loop_
_entity_poly.entity_id
_entity_poly.type
_entity_poly.pdbx_seq_one_letter_code
_entity_poly.pdbx_strand_id
1 'polypeptide(L)'
;MKVTAYRVFGRRNILREAQHAAPSAADLVAHNVRGRLPRVEIVLTTPQGIGELTTRAESSLVPGASPGALDKNRRIVVRNARSVFGLTTATRNGVLILLNAHKLPHPDLLAVTLVHELVHAMQFSRPGVLERHLDRVRHNLDIAPLSRRELRSLDRHMNADEDEAYRMESALTPQLNAYAA
;
A
#
# COMPACT_ATOMS: atom_id res chain seq x y z
N MET A 1 8.48 9.84 -8.51
CA MET A 1 8.39 8.85 -7.41
C MET A 1 9.46 9.15 -6.37
N LYS A 2 9.23 8.83 -5.10
CA LYS A 2 10.22 9.03 -4.02
C LYS A 2 10.30 7.78 -3.15
N VAL A 3 11.50 7.27 -2.85
CA VAL A 3 11.70 6.10 -1.98
C VAL A 3 12.58 6.48 -0.79
N THR A 4 12.06 6.29 0.42
CA THR A 4 12.75 6.66 1.68
C THR A 4 12.63 5.55 2.73
N ALA A 5 13.26 5.74 3.89
CA ALA A 5 13.09 4.85 5.04
C ALA A 5 12.58 5.60 6.26
N TYR A 6 11.79 4.91 7.09
CA TYR A 6 11.26 5.43 8.35
C TYR A 6 11.38 4.37 9.45
N ARG A 7 12.06 4.72 10.55
CA ARG A 7 12.28 3.82 11.71
C ARG A 7 12.88 2.46 11.36
N VAL A 8 13.71 2.40 10.33
CA VAL A 8 14.46 1.19 9.96
C VAL A 8 15.94 1.46 10.17
N PHE A 9 16.60 0.60 10.94
CA PHE A 9 18.04 0.62 11.15
C PHE A 9 18.67 -0.60 10.49
N GLY A 10 19.84 -0.44 9.87
CA GLY A 10 20.61 -1.57 9.33
C GLY A 10 20.09 -2.22 8.03
N ARG A 11 19.08 -1.64 7.34
CA ARG A 11 18.53 -2.17 6.07
C ARG A 11 18.85 -1.31 4.84
N ARG A 12 20.06 -0.73 4.81
CA ARG A 12 20.46 0.19 3.72
C ARG A 12 20.52 -0.50 2.36
N ASN A 13 20.84 -1.79 2.31
CA ASN A 13 20.86 -2.58 1.08
C ASN A 13 19.46 -2.68 0.47
N ILE A 14 18.44 -3.08 1.26
CA ILE A 14 17.05 -3.18 0.80
C ILE A 14 16.51 -1.80 0.37
N LEU A 15 16.86 -0.73 1.09
CA LEU A 15 16.47 0.62 0.69
C LEU A 15 17.05 1.02 -0.67
N ARG A 16 18.34 0.74 -0.91
CA ARG A 16 18.98 1.03 -2.20
C ARG A 16 18.37 0.21 -3.32
N GLU A 17 18.11 -1.06 -3.05
CA GLU A 17 17.44 -1.95 -4.01
C GLU A 17 16.05 -1.41 -4.37
N ALA A 18 15.27 -1.00 -3.36
CA ALA A 18 13.95 -0.41 -3.59
C ALA A 18 14.05 0.90 -4.38
N GLN A 19 15.06 1.74 -4.11
CA GLN A 19 15.31 2.96 -4.88
C GLN A 19 15.67 2.67 -6.34
N HIS A 20 16.40 1.58 -6.58
CA HIS A 20 16.82 1.17 -7.92
C HIS A 20 15.68 0.53 -8.72
N ALA A 21 14.95 -0.42 -8.12
CA ALA A 21 13.91 -1.21 -8.79
C ALA A 21 12.57 -0.46 -8.94
N ALA A 22 12.23 0.45 -8.01
CA ALA A 22 10.90 1.08 -8.01
C ALA A 22 10.55 1.85 -9.29
N PRO A 23 11.45 2.65 -9.92
CA PRO A 23 11.16 3.31 -11.20
C PRO A 23 10.78 2.30 -12.30
N SER A 24 11.59 1.26 -12.51
CA SER A 24 11.34 0.24 -13.54
C SER A 24 10.05 -0.55 -13.26
N ALA A 25 9.79 -0.89 -12.00
CA ALA A 25 8.55 -1.53 -11.58
C ALA A 25 7.33 -0.64 -11.88
N ALA A 26 7.45 0.66 -11.61
CA ALA A 26 6.40 1.64 -11.83
C ALA A 26 6.10 1.84 -13.30
N ASP A 27 7.13 1.93 -14.14
CA ASP A 27 6.96 2.01 -15.58
C ASP A 27 6.30 0.74 -16.10
N LEU A 28 6.77 -0.44 -15.69
CA LEU A 28 6.20 -1.72 -16.11
C LEU A 28 4.71 -1.83 -15.73
N VAL A 29 4.37 -1.49 -14.49
CA VAL A 29 2.97 -1.47 -14.02
C VAL A 29 2.14 -0.42 -14.77
N ALA A 30 2.67 0.78 -15.00
CA ALA A 30 1.95 1.86 -15.70
C ALA A 30 1.60 1.50 -17.15
N HIS A 31 2.42 0.68 -17.82
CA HIS A 31 2.16 0.21 -19.19
C HIS A 31 1.14 -0.94 -19.25
N ASN A 32 1.03 -1.75 -18.18
CA ASN A 32 0.26 -3.00 -18.22
C ASN A 32 -1.04 -2.97 -17.39
N VAL A 33 -1.18 -2.04 -16.46
CA VAL A 33 -2.34 -1.94 -15.58
C VAL A 33 -3.20 -0.74 -15.99
N ARG A 34 -4.51 -0.94 -16.15
CA ARG A 34 -5.42 0.15 -16.48
C ARG A 34 -5.45 1.21 -15.35
N GLY A 35 -5.31 2.47 -15.72
CA GLY A 35 -5.36 3.61 -14.82
C GLY A 35 -4.31 4.65 -15.17
N ARG A 36 -4.03 5.55 -14.24
CA ARG A 36 -2.89 6.47 -14.29
C ARG A 36 -2.14 6.36 -12.98
N LEU A 37 -0.82 6.18 -13.03
CA LEU A 37 -0.03 6.12 -11.81
C LEU A 37 -0.09 7.48 -11.10
N PRO A 38 -0.67 7.57 -9.89
CA PRO A 38 -0.67 8.80 -9.12
C PRO A 38 0.75 9.11 -8.64
N ARG A 39 0.93 10.26 -7.97
CA ARG A 39 2.19 10.51 -7.27
C ARG A 39 2.37 9.44 -6.17
N VAL A 40 3.43 8.64 -6.30
CA VAL A 40 3.78 7.59 -5.33
C VAL A 40 4.94 8.05 -4.44
N GLU A 41 4.74 7.91 -3.13
CA GLU A 41 5.80 7.87 -2.12
C GLU A 41 5.93 6.44 -1.58
N ILE A 42 7.13 5.88 -1.59
CA ILE A 42 7.45 4.56 -1.05
C ILE A 42 8.29 4.75 0.20
N VAL A 43 7.93 4.06 1.28
CA VAL A 43 8.66 4.09 2.54
C VAL A 43 8.97 2.68 3.00
N LEU A 44 10.26 2.36 3.11
CA LEU A 44 10.72 1.17 3.81
C LEU A 44 10.61 1.39 5.32
N THR A 45 9.82 0.57 5.99
CA THR A 45 9.45 0.78 7.40
C THR A 45 9.30 -0.55 8.16
N THR A 46 9.15 -0.46 9.49
CA THR A 46 8.75 -1.57 10.36
C THR A 46 7.23 -1.66 10.49
N PRO A 47 6.66 -2.74 11.05
CA PRO A 47 5.22 -2.85 11.32
C PRO A 47 4.67 -1.68 12.15
N GLN A 48 5.45 -1.17 13.11
CA GLN A 48 5.08 0.00 13.91
C GLN A 48 4.98 1.26 13.04
N GLY A 49 5.95 1.46 12.14
CA GLY A 49 5.90 2.59 11.23
C GLY A 49 4.81 2.45 10.16
N ILE A 50 4.44 1.22 9.74
CA ILE A 50 3.24 1.00 8.91
C ILE A 50 2.01 1.55 9.63
N GLY A 51 1.77 1.13 10.87
CA GLY A 51 0.65 1.63 11.66
C GLY A 51 0.62 3.14 11.81
N GLU A 52 1.76 3.75 12.16
CA GLU A 52 1.84 5.22 12.33
C GLU A 52 1.60 5.99 11.04
N LEU A 53 2.26 5.59 9.95
CA LEU A 53 2.20 6.30 8.67
C LEU A 53 0.82 6.14 8.02
N THR A 54 0.23 4.93 8.06
CA THR A 54 -1.13 4.68 7.58
C THR A 54 -2.16 5.47 8.37
N THR A 55 -2.16 5.39 9.71
CA THR A 55 -3.13 6.14 10.52
C THR A 55 -2.98 7.65 10.32
N ARG A 56 -1.76 8.16 10.15
CA ARG A 56 -1.53 9.58 9.83
C ARG A 56 -2.06 9.95 8.44
N ALA A 57 -1.85 9.12 7.42
CA ALA A 57 -2.38 9.34 6.08
C ALA A 57 -3.91 9.35 6.08
N GLU A 58 -4.54 8.34 6.69
CA GLU A 58 -5.98 8.17 6.79
C GLU A 58 -6.66 9.32 7.54
N SER A 59 -6.14 9.68 8.73
CA SER A 59 -6.69 10.79 9.53
C SER A 59 -6.53 12.17 8.86
N SER A 60 -5.55 12.33 7.97
CA SER A 60 -5.42 13.54 7.17
C SER A 60 -6.49 13.65 6.08
N LEU A 61 -6.99 12.50 5.57
CA LEU A 61 -8.02 12.43 4.53
C LEU A 61 -9.43 12.46 5.12
N VAL A 62 -9.60 11.86 6.30
CA VAL A 62 -10.86 11.76 7.01
C VAL A 62 -10.71 12.37 8.40
N PRO A 63 -10.74 13.71 8.52
CA PRO A 63 -10.66 14.37 9.82
C PRO A 63 -11.92 14.08 10.66
N GLY A 64 -11.79 14.17 11.99
CA GLY A 64 -12.91 14.01 12.94
C GLY A 64 -12.89 12.74 13.79
N ALA A 65 -11.91 11.85 13.59
CA ALA A 65 -11.73 10.68 14.45
C ALA A 65 -11.30 11.08 15.87
N SER A 66 -11.83 10.40 16.89
CA SER A 66 -11.36 10.57 18.26
C SER A 66 -9.94 9.99 18.44
N PRO A 67 -9.15 10.48 19.41
CA PRO A 67 -7.84 9.89 19.72
C PRO A 67 -7.90 8.38 20.02
N GLY A 68 -8.96 7.93 20.68
CA GLY A 68 -9.17 6.51 20.98
C GLY A 68 -9.43 5.67 19.73
N ALA A 69 -10.23 6.17 18.78
CA ALA A 69 -10.47 5.50 17.50
C ALA A 69 -9.18 5.43 16.65
N LEU A 70 -8.40 6.51 16.63
CA LEU A 70 -7.09 6.54 15.95
C LEU A 70 -6.12 5.51 16.54
N ASP A 71 -6.01 5.43 17.87
CA ASP A 71 -5.12 4.45 18.50
C ASP A 71 -5.60 3.00 18.30
N LYS A 72 -6.91 2.75 18.37
CA LYS A 72 -7.52 1.45 18.05
C LYS A 72 -7.19 1.02 16.61
N ASN A 73 -7.42 1.90 15.64
CA ASN A 73 -7.11 1.64 14.23
C ASN A 73 -5.61 1.37 14.04
N ARG A 74 -4.74 2.23 14.62
CA ARG A 74 -3.29 2.04 14.59
C ARG A 74 -2.88 0.67 15.12
N ARG A 75 -3.42 0.23 16.26
CA ARG A 75 -3.12 -1.11 16.83
C ARG A 75 -3.54 -2.24 15.91
N ILE A 76 -4.69 -2.12 15.25
CA ILE A 76 -5.17 -3.09 14.25
C ILE A 76 -4.22 -3.13 13.06
N VAL A 77 -3.85 -1.98 12.51
CA VAL A 77 -2.91 -1.88 11.38
C VAL A 77 -1.55 -2.46 11.76
N VAL A 78 -0.99 -2.13 12.93
CA VAL A 78 0.28 -2.70 13.41
C VAL A 78 0.22 -4.23 13.51
N ARG A 79 -0.90 -4.77 14.02
CA ARG A 79 -1.09 -6.22 14.13
C ARG A 79 -1.07 -6.88 12.75
N ASN A 80 -1.82 -6.33 11.80
CA ASN A 80 -1.91 -6.86 10.43
C ASN A 80 -0.58 -6.66 9.67
N ALA A 81 0.12 -5.57 9.93
CA ALA A 81 1.43 -5.26 9.35
C ALA A 81 2.49 -6.33 9.67
N ARG A 82 2.30 -7.17 10.70
CA ARG A 82 3.24 -8.26 11.01
C ARG A 82 3.19 -9.42 10.01
N SER A 83 2.09 -9.57 9.28
CA SER A 83 1.91 -10.68 8.33
C SER A 83 2.11 -10.27 6.86
N VAL A 84 2.06 -8.98 6.52
CA VAL A 84 2.13 -8.49 5.13
C VAL A 84 3.51 -7.95 4.75
N PHE A 85 3.85 -8.06 3.46
CA PHE A 85 5.09 -7.55 2.89
C PHE A 85 5.04 -6.05 2.56
N GLY A 86 3.86 -5.55 2.21
CA GLY A 86 3.61 -4.15 1.93
C GLY A 86 2.21 -3.71 2.36
N LEU A 87 1.95 -2.42 2.21
CA LEU A 87 0.62 -1.82 2.33
C LEU A 87 0.57 -0.55 1.49
N THR A 88 -0.48 -0.40 0.69
CA THR A 88 -0.77 0.82 -0.06
C THR A 88 -1.98 1.56 0.53
N THR A 89 -1.85 2.87 0.72
CA THR A 89 -2.95 3.73 1.20
C THR A 89 -2.97 5.07 0.46
N ALA A 90 -4.13 5.72 0.44
CA ALA A 90 -4.28 7.03 -0.16
C ALA A 90 -3.70 8.13 0.74
N THR A 91 -3.28 9.23 0.12
CA THR A 91 -2.89 10.48 0.80
C THR A 91 -3.52 11.67 0.07
N ARG A 92 -3.47 12.86 0.67
CA ARG A 92 -3.95 14.10 0.01
C ARG A 92 -3.27 14.39 -1.33
N ASN A 93 -2.05 13.87 -1.53
CA ASN A 93 -1.20 14.23 -2.67
C ASN A 93 -0.96 13.05 -3.63
N GLY A 94 -1.65 11.93 -3.46
CA GLY A 94 -1.40 10.70 -4.22
C GLY A 94 -1.49 9.47 -3.33
N VAL A 95 -0.52 8.56 -3.41
CA VAL A 95 -0.52 7.29 -2.67
C VAL A 95 0.78 7.09 -1.90
N LEU A 96 0.67 6.38 -0.80
CA LEU A 96 1.76 5.97 0.07
C LEU A 96 1.86 4.45 0.05
N ILE A 97 3.00 3.93 -0.39
CA ILE A 97 3.36 2.52 -0.33
C ILE A 97 4.31 2.32 0.84
N LEU A 98 3.99 1.39 1.73
CA LEU A 98 4.76 1.09 2.92
C LEU A 98 5.32 -0.33 2.80
N LEU A 99 6.62 -0.45 2.61
CA LEU A 99 7.30 -1.73 2.50
C LEU A 99 7.76 -2.21 3.88
N ASN A 100 7.43 -3.44 4.23
CA ASN A 100 7.76 -4.02 5.52
C ASN A 100 9.17 -4.63 5.52
N ALA A 101 10.12 -3.90 6.09
CA ALA A 101 11.51 -4.31 6.20
C ALA A 101 11.73 -5.60 7.00
N HIS A 102 10.77 -6.02 7.85
CA HIS A 102 10.87 -7.28 8.59
C HIS A 102 10.51 -8.50 7.73
N LYS A 103 9.77 -8.29 6.64
CA LYS A 103 9.26 -9.34 5.76
C LYS A 103 10.02 -9.43 4.44
N LEU A 104 10.90 -8.48 4.16
CA LEU A 104 11.71 -8.41 2.94
C LEU A 104 13.18 -8.76 3.21
N PRO A 105 13.53 -10.05 3.44
CA PRO A 105 14.91 -10.47 3.63
C PRO A 105 15.71 -10.51 2.31
N HIS A 106 15.04 -10.62 1.16
CA HIS A 106 15.66 -10.85 -0.15
C HIS A 106 15.12 -9.93 -1.25
N PRO A 107 15.94 -9.58 -2.26
CA PRO A 107 15.55 -8.75 -3.41
C PRO A 107 14.37 -9.30 -4.23
N ASP A 108 14.27 -10.62 -4.42
CA ASP A 108 13.18 -11.21 -5.23
C ASP A 108 11.79 -10.91 -4.62
N LEU A 109 11.70 -10.97 -3.28
CA LEU A 109 10.48 -10.63 -2.56
C LEU A 109 10.17 -9.14 -2.65
N LEU A 110 11.19 -8.29 -2.80
CA LEU A 110 11.01 -6.85 -2.97
C LEU A 110 10.44 -6.54 -4.36
N ALA A 111 10.92 -7.17 -5.42
CA ALA A 111 10.39 -6.98 -6.78
C ALA A 111 8.91 -7.36 -6.84
N VAL A 112 8.56 -8.55 -6.33
CA VAL A 112 7.18 -9.03 -6.18
C VAL A 112 6.32 -8.01 -5.43
N THR A 113 6.77 -7.58 -4.25
CA THR A 113 6.02 -6.64 -3.41
C THR A 113 5.87 -5.28 -4.09
N LEU A 114 6.89 -4.76 -4.77
CA LEU A 114 6.81 -3.49 -5.48
C LEU A 114 5.75 -3.54 -6.57
N VAL A 115 5.75 -4.59 -7.40
CA VAL A 115 4.74 -4.77 -8.45
C VAL A 115 3.33 -4.81 -7.85
N HIS A 116 3.15 -5.63 -6.81
CA HIS A 116 1.87 -5.79 -6.13
C HIS A 116 1.32 -4.45 -5.60
N GLU A 117 2.12 -3.73 -4.80
CA GLU A 117 1.69 -2.45 -4.22
C GLU A 117 1.53 -1.34 -5.28
N LEU A 118 2.31 -1.37 -6.36
CA LEU A 118 2.14 -0.42 -7.47
C LEU A 118 0.85 -0.69 -8.27
N VAL A 119 0.38 -1.93 -8.34
CA VAL A 119 -0.94 -2.23 -8.91
C VAL A 119 -2.04 -1.60 -8.06
N HIS A 120 -1.96 -1.70 -6.73
CA HIS A 120 -2.88 -0.96 -5.85
C HIS A 120 -2.80 0.55 -6.05
N ALA A 121 -1.60 1.10 -6.20
CA ALA A 121 -1.42 2.51 -6.52
C ALA A 121 -2.13 2.91 -7.83
N MET A 122 -2.07 2.09 -8.88
CA MET A 122 -2.81 2.30 -10.12
C MET A 122 -4.32 2.22 -9.91
N GLN A 123 -4.79 1.25 -9.12
CA GLN A 123 -6.21 1.06 -8.83
C GLN A 123 -6.82 2.30 -8.17
N PHE A 124 -6.10 3.01 -7.28
CA PHE A 124 -6.57 4.25 -6.67
C PHE A 124 -6.94 5.37 -7.66
N SER A 125 -6.44 5.32 -8.89
CA SER A 125 -6.80 6.28 -9.95
C SER A 125 -8.13 5.95 -10.65
N ARG A 126 -8.71 4.78 -10.38
CA ARG A 126 -9.92 4.31 -11.06
C ARG A 126 -11.17 4.86 -10.36
N PRO A 127 -12.25 5.12 -11.13
CA PRO A 127 -13.51 5.61 -10.56
C PRO A 127 -14.02 4.72 -9.43
N GLY A 128 -14.35 5.34 -8.28
CA GLY A 128 -14.97 4.67 -7.14
C GLY A 128 -14.01 3.96 -6.19
N VAL A 129 -12.73 3.75 -6.55
CA VAL A 129 -11.79 3.03 -5.67
C VAL A 129 -11.42 3.88 -4.45
N LEU A 130 -11.07 5.14 -4.67
CA LEU A 130 -10.74 6.07 -3.58
C LEU A 130 -11.94 6.28 -2.65
N GLU A 131 -13.14 6.45 -3.20
CA GLU A 131 -14.37 6.65 -2.43
C GLU A 131 -14.64 5.45 -1.52
N ARG A 132 -14.58 4.22 -2.06
CA ARG A 132 -14.73 2.98 -1.28
C ARG A 132 -13.68 2.85 -0.19
N HIS A 133 -12.43 3.21 -0.49
CA HIS A 133 -11.35 3.22 0.50
C HIS A 133 -11.66 4.21 1.64
N LEU A 134 -12.07 5.44 1.32
CA LEU A 134 -12.42 6.45 2.31
C LEU A 134 -13.64 6.04 3.16
N ASP A 135 -14.61 5.34 2.59
CA ASP A 135 -15.75 4.81 3.34
C ASP A 135 -15.30 3.72 4.33
N ARG A 136 -14.38 2.83 3.92
CA ARG A 136 -13.78 1.86 4.83
C ARG A 136 -12.97 2.54 5.94
N VAL A 137 -12.23 3.61 5.62
CA VAL A 137 -11.49 4.41 6.62
C VAL A 137 -12.45 5.08 7.60
N ARG A 138 -13.51 5.74 7.14
CA ARG A 138 -14.54 6.34 8.00
C ARG A 138 -15.17 5.30 8.93
N HIS A 139 -15.43 4.11 8.42
CA HIS A 139 -15.93 3.00 9.23
C HIS A 139 -14.94 2.57 10.31
N ASN A 140 -13.68 2.31 9.93
CA ASN A 140 -12.63 1.85 10.85
C ASN A 140 -12.32 2.89 11.94
N LEU A 141 -12.49 4.17 11.64
CA LEU A 141 -12.29 5.29 12.56
C LEU A 141 -13.54 5.65 13.37
N ASP A 142 -14.59 4.83 13.32
CA ASP A 142 -15.85 5.03 14.04
C ASP A 142 -16.54 6.39 13.71
N ILE A 143 -16.30 6.94 12.50
CA ILE A 143 -16.89 8.21 12.02
C ILE A 143 -18.22 7.99 11.31
N ALA A 144 -18.24 7.04 10.36
CA ALA A 144 -19.44 6.69 9.60
C ALA A 144 -19.56 5.16 9.56
N PRO A 145 -20.33 4.54 10.46
CA PRO A 145 -20.49 3.11 10.50
C PRO A 145 -21.16 2.59 9.22
N LEU A 146 -20.65 1.47 8.70
CA LEU A 146 -21.24 0.76 7.57
C LEU A 146 -22.06 -0.43 8.09
N SER A 147 -23.18 -0.71 7.43
CA SER A 147 -23.94 -1.92 7.64
C SER A 147 -23.17 -3.17 7.19
N ARG A 148 -23.57 -4.34 7.68
CA ARG A 148 -23.00 -5.63 7.24
C ARG A 148 -23.14 -5.89 5.73
N ARG A 149 -24.15 -5.29 5.08
CA ARG A 149 -24.36 -5.42 3.63
C ARG A 149 -23.36 -4.58 2.86
N GLU A 150 -23.13 -3.34 3.31
CA GLU A 150 -22.14 -2.43 2.73
C GLU A 150 -20.73 -2.96 2.90
N LEU A 151 -20.37 -3.47 4.09
CA LEU A 151 -19.07 -4.10 4.32
C LEU A 151 -18.82 -5.27 3.37
N ARG A 152 -19.79 -6.19 3.23
CA ARG A 152 -19.68 -7.29 2.27
C ARG A 152 -19.55 -6.82 0.82
N SER A 153 -20.15 -5.69 0.47
CA SER A 153 -19.98 -5.12 -0.87
C SER A 153 -18.59 -4.55 -1.05
N LEU A 154 -18.06 -3.83 -0.06
CA LEU A 154 -16.68 -3.34 -0.07
C LEU A 154 -15.67 -4.48 -0.14
N ASP A 155 -15.84 -5.52 0.68
CA ASP A 155 -14.94 -6.68 0.71
C ASP A 155 -14.91 -7.40 -0.65
N ARG A 156 -16.04 -7.51 -1.36
CA ARG A 156 -16.07 -8.07 -2.72
C ARG A 156 -15.26 -7.23 -3.72
N HIS A 157 -15.32 -5.90 -3.62
CA HIS A 157 -14.51 -5.04 -4.47
C HIS A 157 -13.03 -5.14 -4.13
N MET A 158 -12.68 -5.14 -2.83
CA MET A 158 -11.30 -5.30 -2.38
C MET A 158 -10.72 -6.64 -2.82
N ASN A 159 -11.48 -7.74 -2.72
CA ASN A 159 -11.03 -9.05 -3.19
C ASN A 159 -10.78 -9.06 -4.71
N ALA A 160 -11.64 -8.40 -5.50
CA ALA A 160 -11.43 -8.30 -6.94
C ALA A 160 -10.18 -7.47 -7.29
N ASP A 161 -9.92 -6.39 -6.54
CA ASP A 161 -8.72 -5.57 -6.68
C ASP A 161 -7.46 -6.37 -6.27
N GLU A 162 -7.54 -7.19 -5.22
CA GLU A 162 -6.47 -8.10 -4.78
C GLU A 162 -6.18 -9.22 -5.80
N ASP A 163 -7.23 -9.86 -6.35
CA ASP A 163 -7.10 -10.89 -7.39
C ASP A 163 -6.43 -10.34 -8.66
N GLU A 164 -6.67 -9.07 -8.99
CA GLU A 164 -5.93 -8.40 -10.05
C GLU A 164 -4.46 -8.18 -9.67
N ALA A 165 -4.18 -7.69 -8.46
CA ALA A 165 -2.81 -7.48 -7.99
C ALA A 165 -1.99 -8.78 -8.08
N TYR A 166 -2.53 -9.92 -7.62
CA TYR A 166 -1.87 -11.22 -7.73
C TYR A 166 -1.65 -11.69 -9.18
N ARG A 167 -2.62 -11.45 -10.08
CA ARG A 167 -2.45 -11.78 -11.50
C ARG A 167 -1.34 -10.94 -12.14
N MET A 168 -1.30 -9.64 -11.84
CA MET A 168 -0.28 -8.74 -12.37
C MET A 168 1.09 -9.03 -11.77
N GLU A 169 1.16 -9.35 -10.48
CA GLU A 169 2.37 -9.83 -9.81
C GLU A 169 2.99 -11.02 -10.55
N SER A 170 2.18 -12.04 -10.83
CA SER A 170 2.61 -13.25 -11.55
C SER A 170 3.11 -12.94 -12.97
N ALA A 171 2.47 -11.99 -13.66
CA ALA A 171 2.79 -11.65 -15.04
C ALA A 171 4.00 -10.72 -15.19
N LEU A 172 4.20 -9.80 -14.25
CA LEU A 172 5.15 -8.69 -14.40
C LEU A 172 6.46 -8.91 -13.61
N THR A 173 6.43 -9.63 -12.49
CA THR A 173 7.65 -9.87 -11.69
C THR A 173 8.77 -10.52 -12.49
N PRO A 174 8.53 -11.58 -13.30
CA PRO A 174 9.61 -12.19 -14.09
C PRO A 174 10.26 -11.21 -15.08
N GLN A 175 9.46 -10.31 -15.65
CA GLN A 175 9.95 -9.28 -16.57
C GLN A 175 10.82 -8.28 -15.82
N LEU A 176 10.36 -7.79 -14.66
CA LEU A 176 11.14 -6.87 -13.81
C LEU A 176 12.50 -7.47 -13.41
N ASN A 177 12.52 -8.74 -13.00
CA ASN A 177 13.76 -9.43 -12.64
C ASN A 177 14.70 -9.59 -13.83
N ALA A 178 14.18 -9.83 -15.03
CA ALA A 178 14.99 -9.91 -16.26
C ALA A 178 15.61 -8.55 -16.66
N TYR A 179 14.99 -7.43 -16.29
CA TYR A 179 15.55 -6.08 -16.48
C TYR A 179 16.66 -5.73 -15.47
N ALA A 180 16.71 -6.41 -14.34
CA ALA A 180 17.65 -6.15 -13.25
C ALA A 180 18.86 -7.10 -13.23
N ALA A 181 18.84 -8.17 -14.03
CA ALA A 181 19.92 -9.14 -14.22
C ALA A 181 20.91 -8.68 -15.28
#